data_AF-A0A7Z0NQZ7-F1
#
_entry.id   AF-A0A7Z0NQZ7-F1
#
_cell.length_a   1.000
_cell.length_b   1.000
_cell.length_c   1.000
_cell.angle_alpha   90.00
_cell.angle_beta   90.00
_cell.angle_gamma   90.00
#
_symmetry.space_group_name_H-M   'P 1'
#
loop_
_entity.id
_entity.type
_entity.pdbx_description
1 polymer ?
#
loop_
_entity_poly.entity_id
_entity_poly.type
_entity_poly.pdbx_seq_one_letter_code
_entity_poly.pdbx_strand_id
1 'polypeptide(L)'
;MERAVVWEVYTSHTESTVTVGGLSTCSAALARVFAAVARLGVEPTTVAGSGAGVTLVVPRPRGQAVAASLAAAGTPVQLSNAVARVGVRGIGLRADSAVAATFCQAVVAAGVTLAAVSVESTDISVMCPEHRAEAAAGALAKTFGTVTHDIGRDLDPRRGPTLVVAGGGPL
;
A
#
# COMPACT_ATOMS: atom_id res chain seq x y z
N MET A 1 -7.42 20.18 -21.88
CA MET A 1 -6.73 19.58 -20.73
C MET A 1 -7.47 18.30 -20.42
N GLU A 2 -6.82 17.16 -20.63
CA GLU A 2 -7.44 15.84 -20.44
C GLU A 2 -7.61 15.59 -18.94
N ARG A 3 -8.80 15.18 -18.52
CA ARG A 3 -9.15 15.00 -17.10
C ARG A 3 -8.68 13.63 -16.63
N ALA A 4 -8.12 13.54 -15.44
CA ALA A 4 -7.78 12.25 -14.84
C ALA A 4 -9.03 11.37 -14.71
N VAL A 5 -8.88 10.08 -14.97
CA VAL A 5 -9.95 9.09 -14.87
C VAL A 5 -9.51 8.02 -13.89
N VAL A 6 -10.29 7.83 -12.82
CA VAL A 6 -10.16 6.72 -11.87
C VAL A 6 -11.19 5.66 -12.25
N TRP A 7 -10.77 4.41 -12.44
CA TRP A 7 -11.67 3.31 -12.81
C TRP A 7 -11.80 2.24 -11.73
N GLU A 8 -10.90 2.20 -10.76
CA GLU A 8 -10.86 1.15 -9.74
C GLU A 8 -10.36 1.71 -8.41
N VAL A 9 -10.98 1.23 -7.33
CA VAL A 9 -10.45 1.31 -5.97
C VAL A 9 -10.05 -0.11 -5.58
N TYR A 10 -8.90 -0.28 -4.93
CA TYR A 10 -8.47 -1.60 -4.51
C TYR A 10 -7.96 -1.64 -3.07
N THR A 11 -8.05 -2.83 -2.48
CA THR A 11 -7.33 -3.24 -1.27
C THR A 11 -6.35 -4.37 -1.60
N SER A 12 -5.23 -4.44 -0.87
CA SER A 12 -4.28 -5.54 -0.99
C SER A 12 -3.66 -5.88 0.36
N HIS A 13 -3.60 -7.18 0.65
CA HIS A 13 -3.05 -7.76 1.88
C HIS A 13 -1.78 -8.56 1.61
N THR A 14 -1.10 -8.31 0.48
CA THR A 14 0.07 -9.09 0.05
C THR A 14 1.39 -8.55 0.60
N GLU A 15 1.35 -7.47 1.36
CA GLU A 15 2.52 -6.72 1.82
C GLU A 15 2.65 -6.70 3.34
N SER A 16 3.84 -6.32 3.80
CA SER A 16 4.19 -6.02 5.18
C SER A 16 4.96 -4.71 5.24
N THR A 17 4.92 -4.03 6.39
CA THR A 17 5.79 -2.89 6.65
C THR A 17 6.93 -3.29 7.59
N VAL A 18 8.14 -2.86 7.26
CA VAL A 18 9.34 -2.97 8.11
C VAL A 18 9.83 -1.56 8.40
N THR A 19 9.62 -1.10 9.63
CA THR A 19 10.05 0.22 10.09
C THR A 19 11.35 0.13 10.85
N VAL A 20 12.32 0.91 10.42
CA VAL A 20 13.65 1.00 11.01
C VAL A 20 13.80 2.36 11.69
N GLY A 21 13.90 2.35 13.01
CA GLY A 21 14.01 3.56 13.83
C GLY A 21 15.45 4.04 14.04
N GLY A 22 15.60 5.27 14.55
CA GLY A 22 16.89 5.80 14.98
C GLY A 22 17.82 6.23 13.84
N LEU A 23 17.27 6.48 12.65
CA LEU A 23 18.05 6.83 11.45
C LEU A 23 18.15 8.34 11.17
N SER A 24 17.74 9.19 12.12
CA SER A 24 17.30 10.57 11.87
C SER A 24 18.33 11.52 11.25
N THR A 25 19.62 11.16 11.10
CA THR A 25 20.64 12.06 10.54
C THR A 25 21.80 11.38 9.77
N CYS A 26 21.77 10.05 9.56
CA CYS A 26 22.94 9.33 9.00
C CYS A 26 22.63 8.64 7.66
N SER A 27 22.99 9.29 6.53
CA SER A 27 22.84 8.72 5.19
C SER A 27 23.55 7.35 5.03
N ALA A 28 24.66 7.13 5.74
CA ALA A 28 25.36 5.86 5.75
C ALA A 28 24.56 4.73 6.43
N ALA A 29 23.78 5.05 7.47
CA ALA A 29 22.91 4.07 8.11
C ALA A 29 21.78 3.64 7.18
N LEU A 30 21.19 4.58 6.44
CA LEU A 30 20.19 4.29 5.43
C LEU A 30 20.75 3.41 4.30
N ALA A 31 21.97 3.70 3.80
CA ALA A 31 22.63 2.88 2.78
C ALA A 31 22.84 1.42 3.26
N ARG A 32 23.20 1.22 4.54
CA ARG A 32 23.33 -0.13 5.12
C ARG A 32 22.00 -0.88 5.18
N VAL A 33 20.90 -0.20 5.47
CA VAL A 33 19.55 -0.80 5.46
C VAL A 33 19.25 -1.33 4.05
N PHE A 34 19.41 -0.52 3.02
CA PHE A 34 19.17 -0.96 1.64
C PHE A 34 20.12 -2.09 1.20
N ALA A 35 21.40 -2.03 1.58
CA ALA A 35 22.36 -3.09 1.29
C ALA A 35 22.01 -4.42 1.98
N ALA A 36 21.44 -4.38 3.19
CA ALA A 36 20.96 -5.59 3.88
C ALA A 36 19.74 -6.19 3.16
N VAL A 37 18.78 -5.36 2.76
CA VAL A 37 17.57 -5.79 2.04
C VAL A 37 17.92 -6.37 0.66
N ALA A 38 18.81 -5.70 -0.08
CA ALA A 38 19.25 -6.14 -1.40
C ALA A 38 19.97 -7.50 -1.36
N ARG A 39 20.75 -7.80 -0.30
CA ARG A 39 21.39 -9.11 -0.10
C ARG A 39 20.40 -10.26 0.03
N LEU A 40 19.15 -9.98 0.38
CA LEU A 40 18.07 -10.97 0.44
C LEU A 40 17.32 -11.11 -0.90
N GLY A 41 17.71 -10.34 -1.93
CA GLY A 41 16.98 -10.28 -3.20
C GLY A 41 15.54 -9.78 -3.02
N VAL A 42 15.35 -8.80 -2.12
CA VAL A 42 14.05 -8.18 -1.88
C VAL A 42 14.09 -6.76 -2.40
N GLU A 43 13.09 -6.38 -3.18
CA GLU A 43 12.88 -5.02 -3.65
C GLU A 43 11.69 -4.42 -2.89
N PRO A 44 11.89 -3.35 -2.09
CA PRO A 44 10.78 -2.65 -1.47
C PRO A 44 9.88 -1.99 -2.52
N THR A 45 8.57 -2.18 -2.40
CA THR A 45 7.58 -1.54 -3.28
C THR A 45 7.40 -0.06 -2.94
N THR A 46 7.63 0.31 -1.68
CA THR A 46 7.53 1.70 -1.22
C THR A 46 8.52 1.94 -0.09
N VAL A 47 9.14 3.12 -0.10
CA VAL A 47 10.06 3.58 0.95
C VAL A 47 9.53 4.91 1.45
N ALA A 48 9.22 4.98 2.75
CA ALA A 48 8.71 6.19 3.38
C ALA A 48 9.67 6.63 4.49
N GLY A 49 10.25 7.82 4.33
CA GLY A 49 11.03 8.47 5.37
C GLY A 49 10.14 9.15 6.41
N SER A 50 10.54 9.09 7.66
CA SER A 50 9.98 9.90 8.75
C SER A 50 11.13 10.52 9.54
N GLY A 51 10.87 11.57 10.32
CA GLY A 51 11.89 12.18 11.18
C GLY A 51 12.52 11.19 12.18
N ALA A 52 11.90 10.03 12.42
CA ALA A 52 12.37 9.01 13.36
C ALA A 52 13.02 7.78 12.69
N GLY A 53 12.96 7.64 11.35
CA GLY A 53 13.35 6.40 10.69
C GLY A 53 12.86 6.24 9.25
N VAL A 54 12.97 5.03 8.71
CA VAL A 54 12.44 4.66 7.40
C VAL A 54 11.50 3.47 7.51
N THR A 55 10.38 3.50 6.80
CA THR A 55 9.49 2.36 6.62
C THR A 55 9.66 1.81 5.21
N LEU A 56 9.93 0.52 5.11
CA LEU A 56 9.99 -0.24 3.88
C LEU A 56 8.70 -1.06 3.75
N VAL A 57 8.04 -0.96 2.61
CA VAL A 57 6.94 -1.87 2.24
C VAL A 57 7.53 -2.99 1.39
N VAL A 58 7.32 -4.23 1.81
CA VAL A 58 7.91 -5.43 1.18
C VAL A 58 6.85 -6.51 1.01
N PRO A 59 7.04 -7.48 0.10
CA PRO A 59 6.17 -8.65 0.01
C PRO A 59 6.06 -9.36 1.37
N ARG A 60 4.83 -9.68 1.80
CA ARG A 60 4.54 -10.28 3.11
C ARG A 60 5.38 -11.53 3.43
N PRO A 61 5.60 -12.47 2.49
CA PRO A 61 6.46 -13.64 2.73
C PRO A 61 7.93 -13.29 3.04
N ARG A 62 8.39 -12.10 2.63
CA ARG A 62 9.77 -11.64 2.84
C ARG A 62 9.94 -10.77 4.08
N GLY A 63 8.85 -10.28 4.69
CA GLY A 63 8.88 -9.34 5.81
C GLY A 63 9.71 -9.82 7.01
N GLN A 64 9.53 -11.08 7.41
CA GLN A 64 10.27 -11.67 8.54
C GLN A 64 11.79 -11.74 8.29
N ALA A 65 12.20 -12.17 7.09
CA ALA A 65 13.62 -12.28 6.73
C ALA A 65 14.30 -10.91 6.71
N VAL A 66 13.62 -9.91 6.15
CA VAL A 66 14.11 -8.52 6.13
C VAL A 66 14.24 -7.98 7.56
N ALA A 67 13.21 -8.13 8.38
CA ALA A 67 13.22 -7.63 9.76
C ALA A 67 14.33 -8.29 10.60
N ALA A 68 14.50 -9.61 10.48
CA ALA A 68 15.55 -10.35 11.17
C ALA A 68 16.96 -9.90 10.73
N SER A 69 17.19 -9.72 9.42
CA SER A 69 18.48 -9.26 8.90
C SER A 69 18.84 -7.85 9.40
N LEU A 70 17.86 -6.95 9.52
CA LEU A 70 18.08 -5.58 9.99
C LEU A 70 18.25 -5.52 11.52
N ALA A 71 17.52 -6.34 12.26
CA ALA A 71 17.68 -6.46 13.71
C ALA A 71 19.07 -7.03 14.07
N ALA A 72 19.56 -8.02 13.32
CA ALA A 72 20.91 -8.57 13.48
C ALA A 72 22.02 -7.53 13.23
N ALA A 73 21.74 -6.49 12.45
CA ALA A 73 22.64 -5.36 12.24
C ALA A 73 22.59 -4.31 13.37
N GLY A 74 21.87 -4.60 14.48
CA GLY A 74 21.79 -3.76 15.67
C GLY A 74 20.84 -2.56 15.51
N THR A 75 19.94 -2.59 14.52
CA THR A 75 19.01 -1.47 14.29
C THR A 75 17.65 -1.74 14.94
N PRO A 76 17.00 -0.75 15.59
CA PRO A 76 15.63 -0.91 16.07
C PRO A 76 14.67 -1.15 14.90
N VAL A 77 14.00 -2.31 14.89
CA VAL A 77 13.13 -2.74 13.80
C VAL A 77 11.74 -3.09 14.33
N GLN A 78 10.71 -2.66 13.62
CA GLN A 78 9.32 -3.07 13.82
C GLN A 78 8.79 -3.69 12.53
N LEU A 79 8.30 -4.92 12.61
CA LEU A 79 7.59 -5.59 11.52
C LEU A 79 6.09 -5.52 11.80
N SER A 80 5.30 -5.16 10.80
CA SER A 80 3.84 -5.29 10.85
C SER A 80 3.32 -6.04 9.63
N ASN A 81 2.59 -7.12 9.90
CA ASN A 81 1.81 -7.85 8.91
C ASN A 81 0.33 -7.43 8.93
N ALA A 82 -0.13 -6.75 9.99
CA ALA A 82 -1.49 -6.28 10.16
C ALA A 82 -1.73 -4.96 9.41
N VAL A 83 -1.33 -4.94 8.14
CA VAL A 83 -1.39 -3.80 7.23
C VAL A 83 -2.02 -4.21 5.91
N ALA A 84 -2.64 -3.23 5.25
CA ALA A 84 -3.15 -3.37 3.90
C ALA A 84 -2.77 -2.13 3.08
N ARG A 85 -2.56 -2.31 1.79
CA ARG A 85 -2.50 -1.22 0.83
C ARG A 85 -3.90 -0.93 0.34
N VAL A 86 -4.27 0.34 0.35
CA VAL A 86 -5.52 0.82 -0.25
C VAL A 86 -5.17 1.86 -1.29
N GLY A 87 -5.75 1.75 -2.47
CA GLY A 87 -5.40 2.64 -3.56
C GLY A 87 -6.49 2.82 -4.61
N VAL A 88 -6.21 3.71 -5.54
CA VAL A 88 -7.00 3.95 -6.74
C VAL A 88 -6.13 3.76 -7.96
N ARG A 89 -6.71 3.20 -9.03
CA ARG A 89 -6.07 3.09 -10.34
C ARG A 89 -6.77 3.92 -11.39
N GLY A 90 -5.99 4.43 -12.33
CA GLY A 90 -6.46 5.36 -13.32
C GLY A 90 -5.44 5.78 -14.36
N ILE A 91 -5.82 6.72 -15.21
CA ILE A 91 -4.90 7.45 -16.11
C ILE A 91 -4.87 8.92 -15.72
N GLY A 92 -3.72 9.56 -15.96
CA GLY A 92 -3.54 10.99 -15.72
C GLY A 92 -3.50 11.37 -14.23
N LEU A 93 -3.39 10.40 -13.32
CA LEU A 93 -3.48 10.65 -11.86
C LEU A 93 -2.39 11.60 -11.36
N ARG A 94 -1.17 11.48 -11.92
CA ARG A 94 -0.05 12.36 -11.57
C ARG A 94 -0.16 13.75 -12.19
N ALA A 95 -0.87 13.90 -13.31
CA ALA A 95 -1.03 15.17 -14.01
C ALA A 95 -2.09 16.07 -13.36
N ASP A 96 -3.01 15.49 -12.61
CA ASP A 96 -4.09 16.19 -11.91
C ASP A 96 -3.86 16.12 -10.39
N SER A 97 -3.23 17.16 -9.84
CA SER A 97 -2.94 17.25 -8.40
C SER A 97 -4.19 17.25 -7.52
N ALA A 98 -5.37 17.57 -8.07
CA ALA A 98 -6.61 17.52 -7.33
C ALA A 98 -6.98 16.07 -6.95
N VAL A 99 -6.63 15.07 -7.77
CA VAL A 99 -6.92 13.67 -7.48
C VAL A 99 -6.17 13.19 -6.24
N ALA A 100 -4.89 13.52 -6.12
CA ALA A 100 -4.10 13.18 -4.93
C ALA A 100 -4.63 13.87 -3.67
N ALA A 101 -5.06 15.14 -3.78
CA ALA A 101 -5.67 15.87 -2.67
C ALA A 101 -6.98 15.20 -2.22
N THR A 102 -7.87 14.90 -3.16
CA THR A 102 -9.14 14.22 -2.92
C THR A 102 -8.94 12.83 -2.31
N PHE A 103 -7.95 12.06 -2.81
CA PHE A 103 -7.58 10.76 -2.25
C PHE A 103 -7.17 10.88 -0.77
N CYS A 104 -6.22 11.76 -0.46
CA CYS A 104 -5.74 11.95 0.91
C CYS A 104 -6.85 12.40 1.87
N GLN A 105 -7.73 13.30 1.42
CA GLN A 105 -8.88 13.75 2.21
C GLN A 105 -9.85 12.60 2.52
N ALA A 106 -10.18 11.77 1.52
CA ALA A 106 -11.08 10.62 1.71
C ALA A 106 -10.49 9.59 2.69
N VAL A 107 -9.19 9.31 2.58
CA VAL A 107 -8.48 8.37 3.47
C VAL A 107 -8.44 8.89 4.91
N VAL A 108 -8.12 10.17 5.12
CA VAL A 108 -8.11 10.79 6.46
C VAL A 108 -9.50 10.81 7.06
N ALA A 109 -10.54 11.09 6.26
CA ALA A 109 -11.93 11.04 6.71
C ALA A 109 -12.37 9.64 7.17
N ALA A 110 -11.76 8.57 6.65
CA ALA A 110 -11.96 7.19 7.10
C ALA A 110 -11.19 6.84 8.39
N GLY A 111 -10.42 7.79 8.95
CA GLY A 111 -9.63 7.61 10.16
C GLY A 111 -8.29 6.91 9.93
N VAL A 112 -7.77 6.92 8.70
CA VAL A 112 -6.45 6.37 8.36
C VAL A 112 -5.40 7.47 8.39
N THR A 113 -4.32 7.24 9.14
CA THR A 113 -3.13 8.10 9.09
C THR A 113 -2.40 7.90 7.76
N LEU A 114 -2.02 9.00 7.10
CA LEU A 114 -1.26 8.96 5.87
C LEU A 114 0.19 8.53 6.16
N ALA A 115 0.50 7.27 5.88
CA ALA A 115 1.84 6.70 5.99
C ALA A 115 2.15 5.89 4.72
N ALA A 116 3.37 6.01 4.21
CA ALA A 116 3.79 5.35 2.97
C ALA A 116 2.82 5.56 1.80
N VAL A 117 2.50 6.84 1.51
CA VAL A 117 1.73 7.22 0.33
C VAL A 117 2.60 7.07 -0.92
N SER A 118 2.10 6.37 -1.93
CA SER A 118 2.69 6.29 -3.27
C SER A 118 1.80 7.03 -4.28
N VAL A 119 2.41 7.86 -5.13
CA VAL A 119 1.72 8.58 -6.21
C VAL A 119 2.46 8.29 -7.51
N GLU A 120 1.89 7.40 -8.31
CA GLU A 120 2.39 6.98 -9.61
C GLU A 120 1.47 7.51 -10.72
N SER A 121 1.88 7.35 -11.99
CA SER A 121 1.09 7.84 -13.13
C SER A 121 -0.29 7.19 -13.23
N THR A 122 -0.41 5.96 -12.74
CA THR A 122 -1.63 5.14 -12.84
C THR A 122 -2.12 4.56 -11.51
N ASP A 123 -1.42 4.82 -10.41
CA ASP A 123 -1.75 4.30 -9.08
C ASP A 123 -1.53 5.39 -8.03
N ILE A 124 -2.50 5.60 -7.15
CA ILE A 124 -2.29 6.33 -5.91
C ILE A 124 -2.68 5.39 -4.78
N SER A 125 -1.77 5.14 -3.86
CA SER A 125 -1.99 4.18 -2.77
C SER A 125 -1.38 4.63 -1.45
N VAL A 126 -1.85 4.03 -0.37
CA VAL A 126 -1.38 4.28 0.99
C VAL A 126 -1.38 2.98 1.79
N MET A 127 -0.40 2.83 2.69
CA MET A 127 -0.44 1.75 3.67
C MET A 127 -1.31 2.16 4.85
N CYS A 128 -2.21 1.27 5.27
CA CYS A 128 -3.09 1.49 6.41
C CYS A 128 -3.14 0.25 7.31
N PRO A 129 -3.64 0.38 8.55
CA PRO A 129 -3.96 -0.78 9.38
C PRO A 129 -4.99 -1.66 8.70
N GLU A 130 -4.79 -2.98 8.71
CA GLU A 130 -5.64 -3.95 8.01
C GLU A 130 -7.13 -3.81 8.35
N HIS A 131 -7.47 -3.56 9.62
CA HIS A 131 -8.84 -3.37 10.09
C HIS A 131 -9.53 -2.09 9.56
N ARG A 132 -8.78 -1.17 8.93
CA ARG A 132 -9.31 0.07 8.33
C ARG A 132 -9.40 0.00 6.81
N ALA A 133 -8.88 -1.05 6.18
CA ALA A 133 -8.76 -1.15 4.72
C ALA A 133 -10.12 -0.96 4.02
N GLU A 134 -11.13 -1.69 4.47
CA GLU A 134 -12.49 -1.64 3.92
C GLU A 134 -13.15 -0.26 4.10
N ALA A 135 -12.94 0.38 5.26
CA ALA A 135 -13.48 1.71 5.51
C ALA A 135 -12.85 2.77 4.59
N ALA A 136 -11.53 2.69 4.40
CA ALA A 136 -10.80 3.57 3.48
C ALA A 136 -11.21 3.33 2.02
N ALA A 137 -11.31 2.07 1.60
CA ALA A 137 -11.75 1.70 0.25
C ALA A 137 -13.19 2.16 -0.01
N GLY A 138 -14.11 1.97 0.94
CA GLY A 138 -15.49 2.46 0.83
C GLY A 138 -15.57 3.99 0.72
N ALA A 139 -14.74 4.73 1.48
CA ALA A 139 -14.67 6.18 1.36
C ALA A 139 -14.15 6.62 -0.02
N LEU A 140 -13.13 5.94 -0.55
CA LEU A 140 -12.58 6.21 -1.88
C LEU A 140 -13.57 5.88 -2.99
N ALA A 141 -14.22 4.72 -2.92
CA ALA A 141 -15.26 4.28 -3.85
C ALA A 141 -16.41 5.30 -3.92
N LYS A 142 -16.87 5.80 -2.77
CA LYS A 142 -17.87 6.87 -2.70
C LYS A 142 -17.39 8.18 -3.32
N THR A 143 -16.12 8.53 -3.11
CA THR A 143 -15.54 9.79 -3.55
C THR A 143 -15.30 9.81 -5.07
N PHE A 144 -14.83 8.70 -5.64
CA PHE A 144 -14.50 8.58 -7.05
C PHE A 144 -15.63 7.96 -7.89
N GLY A 145 -16.70 7.45 -7.27
CA GLY A 145 -17.85 6.87 -7.97
C GLY A 145 -17.53 5.51 -8.61
N THR A 146 -16.68 4.70 -7.98
CA THR A 146 -16.18 3.42 -8.51
C THR A 146 -16.50 2.25 -7.58
N VAL A 147 -16.23 1.02 -8.04
CA VAL A 147 -16.33 -0.21 -7.22
C VAL A 147 -14.99 -0.56 -6.58
N THR A 148 -15.06 -1.29 -5.46
CA THR A 148 -13.88 -1.79 -4.73
C THR A 148 -13.51 -3.20 -5.19
N HIS A 149 -12.21 -3.47 -5.39
CA HIS A 149 -11.64 -4.78 -5.67
C HIS A 149 -10.61 -5.18 -4.60
N ASP A 150 -10.59 -6.44 -4.15
CA ASP A 150 -9.60 -6.94 -3.17
C ASP A 150 -8.57 -7.85 -3.88
N ILE A 151 -7.35 -7.35 -4.07
CA ILE A 151 -6.26 -7.98 -4.83
C ILE A 151 -5.68 -9.23 -4.10
N GLY A 152 -6.13 -9.55 -2.89
CA GLY A 152 -5.76 -10.78 -2.19
C GLY A 152 -6.79 -11.91 -2.27
N ARG A 153 -8.06 -11.58 -2.53
CA ARG A 153 -9.18 -12.56 -2.44
C ARG A 153 -9.34 -13.40 -3.71
N ASP A 154 -8.89 -12.88 -4.86
CA ASP A 154 -8.86 -13.60 -6.15
C ASP A 154 -7.64 -14.53 -6.32
N LEU A 155 -6.67 -14.47 -5.41
CA LEU A 155 -5.51 -15.36 -5.38
C LEU A 155 -5.68 -16.56 -4.43
N ASP A 156 -6.86 -16.74 -3.79
CA ASP A 156 -7.21 -17.98 -3.10
C ASP A 156 -7.53 -19.07 -4.14
N PRO A 157 -6.67 -20.09 -4.32
CA PRO A 157 -6.90 -21.15 -5.31
C PRO A 157 -8.18 -21.98 -5.05
N ARG A 158 -8.85 -21.78 -3.90
CA ARG A 158 -10.12 -22.47 -3.55
C ARG A 158 -11.37 -21.78 -4.08
N ARG A 159 -11.27 -20.55 -4.62
CA ARG A 159 -12.40 -19.86 -5.26
C ARG A 159 -11.98 -19.46 -6.66
N GLY A 160 -12.31 -20.33 -7.63
CA GLY A 160 -12.21 -19.99 -9.04
C GLY A 160 -13.00 -18.71 -9.37
N PRO A 161 -12.72 -18.08 -10.53
CA PRO A 161 -13.31 -16.80 -10.89
C PRO A 161 -14.85 -16.89 -10.83
N THR A 162 -15.45 -16.10 -9.94
CA THR A 162 -16.91 -15.96 -9.92
C THR A 162 -17.30 -15.07 -11.10
N LEU A 163 -17.56 -15.69 -12.25
CA LEU A 163 -18.18 -15.03 -13.38
C LEU A 163 -19.62 -14.68 -12.98
N VAL A 164 -19.83 -13.46 -12.50
CA VAL A 164 -21.19 -12.93 -12.29
C VAL A 164 -21.75 -12.60 -13.67
N VAL A 165 -22.52 -13.53 -14.23
CA VAL A 165 -23.34 -13.27 -15.41
C VAL A 165 -24.46 -12.34 -15.00
N ALA A 166 -24.40 -11.09 -15.45
CA ALA A 166 -25.49 -10.15 -15.30
C ALA A 166 -26.67 -10.58 -16.20
N GLY A 167 -27.74 -11.08 -15.59
CA GLY A 167 -29.07 -11.19 -16.21
C GLY A 167 -29.51 -12.62 -16.55
N GLY A 168 -30.49 -13.12 -15.78
CA GLY A 168 -31.25 -14.32 -16.11
C GLY A 168 -32.17 -14.72 -14.96
N GLY A 169 -33.45 -14.38 -15.05
CA GLY A 169 -34.48 -14.69 -14.04
C GLY A 169 -34.80 -16.19 -13.92
N PRO A 170 -35.69 -16.57 -12.98
CA PRO A 170 -35.85 -17.94 -12.55
C PRO A 170 -36.71 -18.77 -13.51
N LEU A 171 -36.36 -20.04 -13.65
CA LEU A 171 -37.28 -21.15 -13.88
C LEU A 171 -37.07 -22.18 -12.79
#